data_AF-A0A9E1RLI2-F1
#
_entry.id   AF-A0A9E1RLI2-F1
#
_cell.length_a   1.000
_cell.length_b   1.000
_cell.length_c   1.000
_cell.angle_alpha   90.00
_cell.angle_beta   90.00
_cell.angle_gamma   90.00
#
_symmetry.space_group_name_H-M   'P 1'
#
loop_
_entity.id
_entity.type
_entity.pdbx_description
1 polymer ?
#
loop_
_entity_poly.entity_id
_entity_poly.type
_entity_poly.pdbx_seq_one_letter_code
_entity_poly.pdbx_strand_id
1 'polypeptide(L)' 'MVTQHRLDGEVLEEYIRPVGGGFFFVPPAPTRGEILGEQLLA' A
#
# COMPACT_ATOMS: atom_id res chain seq x y z
N MET A 1 7.55 -1.52 -9.37
CA MET A 1 6.38 -0.93 -10.04
C MET A 1 6.25 -1.50 -11.45
N VAL A 2 5.76 -2.74 -11.60
CA VAL A 2 5.70 -3.44 -12.91
C VAL A 2 4.26 -3.74 -13.35
N THR A 3 3.30 -3.72 -12.43
CA THR A 3 1.89 -4.05 -12.71
C THR A 3 1.01 -2.84 -13.04
N GLN A 4 1.21 -1.67 -12.39
CA GLN A 4 0.44 -0.45 -12.69
C GLN A 4 0.55 -0.03 -14.16
N HIS A 5 1.76 -0.02 -14.73
CA HIS A 5 1.98 0.29 -16.15
C HIS A 5 1.30 -0.66 -17.16
N ARG A 6 0.70 -1.77 -16.69
CA ARG A 6 -0.03 -2.72 -17.53
C ARG A 6 -1.54 -2.48 -17.53
N LEU A 7 -2.04 -1.60 -16.66
CA LEU A 7 -3.44 -1.21 -16.55
C LEU A 7 -3.68 0.19 -17.15
N ASP A 8 -2.69 0.76 -17.83
CA ASP A 8 -2.82 2.06 -18.49
C ASP A 8 -3.78 1.93 -19.70
N GLY A 9 -4.94 2.60 -19.67
CA GLY A 9 -5.88 2.70 -20.81
C GLY A 9 -7.20 1.93 -20.66
N GLU A 10 -7.63 1.60 -19.45
CA GLU A 10 -8.90 0.90 -19.22
C GLU A 10 -10.11 1.87 -19.28
N VAL A 11 -11.26 1.35 -19.72
CA VAL A 11 -12.52 2.14 -19.84
C VAL A 11 -12.95 2.78 -18.50
N LEU A 12 -12.51 2.22 -17.37
CA LEU A 12 -12.84 2.72 -16.03
C LEU A 12 -12.18 4.06 -15.69
N GLU A 13 -11.10 4.43 -16.38
CA GLU A 13 -10.38 5.70 -16.16
C GLU A 13 -11.21 6.94 -16.53
N GLU A 14 -12.26 6.78 -17.35
CA GLU A 14 -13.20 7.87 -17.67
C GLU A 14 -14.00 8.32 -16.42
N TYR A 15 -14.14 7.44 -15.42
CA TYR A 15 -14.99 7.68 -14.24
C TYR A 15 -14.21 7.81 -12.93
N ILE A 16 -12.94 7.38 -12.89
CA ILE A 16 -12.13 7.38 -11.67
C ILE A 16 -10.77 7.99 -11.98
N ARG A 17 -10.43 9.08 -11.27
CA ARG A 17 -9.10 9.69 -11.30
C ARG A 17 -8.43 9.56 -9.93
N PRO A 18 -7.27 8.88 -9.81
CA PRO A 18 -6.49 8.92 -8.59
C PRO A 18 -5.97 10.35 -8.36
N VAL A 19 -6.44 11.00 -7.30
CA VAL A 19 -5.98 12.35 -6.91
C VAL A 19 -4.83 12.34 -5.89
N GLY A 20 -4.51 11.17 -5.34
CA GLY A 20 -3.44 10.97 -4.37
C GLY A 20 -3.48 9.56 -3.75
N GLY A 21 -2.38 9.16 -3.12
CA GLY A 21 -2.21 7.84 -2.51
C GLY A 21 -0.73 7.52 -2.31
N GLY A 22 -0.42 6.40 -1.64
CA GLY A 22 0.97 6.01 -1.38
C GLY A 22 1.10 4.54 -1.04
N PHE A 23 2.31 4.02 -1.18
CA PHE A 23 2.65 2.67 -0.70
C PHE A 23 3.09 2.75 0.75
N PHE A 24 2.49 1.90 1.59
CA PHE A 24 2.87 1.75 2.98
C PHE A 24 3.44 0.36 3.20
N PHE A 25 4.46 0.28 4.03
CA PHE A 25 4.92 -0.99 4.56
C PHE A 25 4.06 -1.35 5.77
N VAL A 26 3.43 -2.52 5.73
CA VAL A 26 2.67 -3.04 6.87
C VAL A 26 3.64 -3.84 7.73
N PRO A 27 3.94 -3.40 8.96
CA PRO A 27 4.85 -4.14 9.84
C PRO A 27 4.25 -5.50 10.24
N PRO A 28 5.08 -6.46 10.66
CA PRO A 28 4.61 -7.73 11.20
C PRO A 28 3.63 -7.53 12.36
N ALA A 29 2.71 -8.49 12.53
CA ALA A 29 1.76 -8.46 13.63
C ALA A 29 2.50 -8.60 14.98
N PRO A 30 2.10 -7.83 16.00
CA PRO A 30 2.68 -7.96 17.34
C PRO A 30 2.25 -9.29 17.97
N THR A 31 3.13 -9.89 18.76
CA THR A 31 2.78 -11.02 19.62
C THR A 31 2.21 -10.53 20.96
N ARG A 32 1.79 -11.47 21.83
CA ARG A 32 1.14 -11.12 23.10
C ARG A 32 2.09 -10.35 24.00
N GLY A 33 1.78 -9.07 24.22
CA GLY A 33 2.55 -8.17 25.08
C GLY A 33 3.47 -7.20 24.33
N GLU A 34 3.56 -7.32 23.00
CA GLU A 34 4.33 -6.40 22.14
C GLU A 34 3.46 -5.29 21.56
N ILE A 35 4.09 -4.19 21.13
CA ILE A 35 3.42 -3.08 20.45
C ILE A 35 3.66 -3.18 18.93
N LEU A 36 2.63 -2.82 18.13
CA LEU A 36 2.76 -2.77 16.68
C LEU A 36 3.91 -1.85 16.26
N GLY A 37 4.82 -2.36 15.43
CA GLY A 37 5.96 -1.60 14.93
C GLY A 37 7.17 -1.56 15.85
N GLU A 38 7.14 -2.25 17.00
CA GLU A 38 8.30 -2.37 17.90
C GLU A 38 9.53 -2.98 17.18
N GLN A 39 9.32 -3.98 16.33
CA GLN A 39 10.36 -4.61 15.50
C GLN A 39 10.98 -3.67 14.44
N LEU A 40 10.35 -2.52 14.16
CA LEU A 40 10.91 -1.51 13.24
C LEU A 40 11.86 -0.55 13.95
N LEU A 41 11.77 -0.44 15.28
CA LEU A 41 12.56 0.48 16.11
C LEU A 41 13.81 -0.18 16.73
N ALA A 42 13.84 -1.51 16.75
CA ALA A 42 14.92 -2.33 17.31
C ALA A 42 16.14 -2.44 16.39
#